data_AF-A0A6L9KWH7-F1
#
_entry.id   AF-A0A6L9KWH7-F1
#
_cell.length_a   1.000
_cell.length_b   1.000
_cell.length_c   1.000
_cell.angle_alpha   90.00
_cell.angle_beta   90.00
_cell.angle_gamma   90.00
#
_symmetry.space_group_name_H-M   'P 1'
#
loop_
_entity.id
_entity.type
_entity.pdbx_description
1 polymer ?
#
loop_
_entity_poly.entity_id
_entity_poly.type
_entity_poly.pdbx_seq_one_letter_code
_entity_poly.pdbx_strand_id
1 'polypeptide(L)'
;MTTIREEDLIQSIADSLQYISFYHPVDYIQALGEAYEQEQSPAARDAIAQILTNSRLCAEGRRPICQDTGVVNVFLKVGLEVRFALSGSLEDAVNA
;
A
#
# COMPACT_ATOMS: atom_id res chain seq x y z
N MET A 1 -12.71 21.31 -17.35
CA MET A 1 -13.32 19.98 -17.14
C MET A 1 -12.24 18.94 -17.35
N THR A 2 -11.90 18.16 -16.33
CA THR A 2 -10.84 17.15 -16.41
C THR A 2 -11.48 15.79 -16.68
N THR A 3 -11.06 15.12 -17.74
CA THR A 3 -11.53 13.77 -18.06
C THR A 3 -10.50 12.75 -17.60
N ILE A 4 -10.90 11.78 -16.78
CA ILE A 4 -10.10 10.63 -16.37
C ILE A 4 -10.54 9.44 -17.21
N ARG A 5 -9.60 8.77 -17.88
CA ARG A 5 -9.89 7.55 -18.65
C ARG A 5 -10.00 6.35 -17.72
N GLU A 6 -10.84 5.40 -18.08
CA GLU A 6 -11.01 4.14 -17.35
C GLU A 6 -9.67 3.43 -17.06
N GLU A 7 -8.82 3.30 -18.09
CA GLU A 7 -7.49 2.68 -17.97
C GLU A 7 -6.58 3.39 -16.96
N ASP A 8 -6.65 4.72 -16.87
CA ASP A 8 -5.83 5.50 -15.95
C ASP A 8 -6.28 5.26 -14.49
N LEU A 9 -7.59 5.13 -14.26
CA LEU A 9 -8.15 4.83 -12.93
C LEU A 9 -7.76 3.41 -12.48
N ILE A 10 -7.99 2.42 -13.35
CA ILE A 10 -7.69 1.01 -13.07
C ILE A 10 -6.20 0.84 -12.78
N GLN A 11 -5.35 1.36 -13.66
CA GLN A 11 -3.90 1.24 -13.50
C GLN A 11 -3.42 1.95 -12.23
N SER A 12 -3.97 3.12 -11.91
CA SER A 12 -3.60 3.84 -10.68
C SER A 12 -3.95 3.05 -9.42
N ILE A 13 -5.11 2.37 -9.39
CA ILE A 13 -5.51 1.52 -8.26
C ILE A 13 -4.62 0.29 -8.19
N ALA A 14 -4.42 -0.42 -9.31
CA ALA A 14 -3.57 -1.59 -9.37
C ALA A 14 -2.13 -1.28 -8.90
N ASP A 15 -1.52 -0.21 -9.40
CA ASP A 15 -0.18 0.22 -9.01
C ASP A 15 -0.10 0.57 -7.53
N SER A 16 -1.13 1.22 -6.99
CA SER A 16 -1.20 1.55 -5.55
C SER A 16 -1.26 0.29 -4.71
N LEU A 17 -2.09 -0.69 -5.09
CA LEU A 17 -2.21 -1.97 -4.39
C LEU A 17 -0.92 -2.78 -4.45
N GLN A 18 -0.25 -2.80 -5.60
CA GLN A 18 1.07 -3.41 -5.71
C GLN A 18 2.06 -2.71 -4.77
N TYR A 19 2.16 -1.39 -4.85
CA TYR A 19 3.10 -0.61 -4.02
C TYR A 19 2.92 -0.88 -2.51
N ILE A 20 1.70 -0.78 -1.99
CA ILE A 20 1.44 -0.98 -0.55
C ILE A 20 1.63 -2.44 -0.12
N SER A 21 1.54 -3.40 -1.04
CA SER A 21 1.71 -4.81 -0.71
C SER A 21 3.15 -5.15 -0.29
N PHE A 22 4.15 -4.43 -0.83
CA PHE A 22 5.57 -4.70 -0.59
C PHE A 22 6.38 -3.55 0.00
N TYR A 23 5.78 -2.37 0.21
CA TYR A 23 6.41 -1.26 0.94
C TYR A 23 5.64 -0.89 2.21
N HIS A 24 6.39 -0.81 3.32
CA HIS A 24 5.93 -0.07 4.50
C HIS A 24 6.16 1.43 4.31
N PRO A 25 5.31 2.28 4.91
CA PRO A 25 5.55 3.72 5.03
C PRO A 25 6.90 4.04 5.72
N VAL A 26 7.51 5.16 5.33
CA VAL A 26 8.82 5.58 5.85
C VAL A 26 8.76 5.88 7.35
N ASP A 27 7.69 6.54 7.81
CA ASP A 27 7.45 6.84 9.22
C ASP A 27 7.29 5.56 10.06
N TYR A 28 6.61 4.54 9.54
CA TYR A 28 6.53 3.23 10.19
C TYR A 28 7.91 2.60 10.37
N ILE A 29 8.74 2.59 9.32
CA ILE A 29 10.09 2.01 9.39
C ILE A 29 10.99 2.80 10.34
N GLN A 30 10.91 4.13 10.33
CA GLN A 30 11.66 4.99 11.25
C GLN A 30 11.26 4.73 12.70
N ALA A 31 9.98 4.75 13.01
CA ALA A 31 9.48 4.48 14.36
C ALA A 31 9.85 3.09 14.85
N LEU A 32 9.79 2.08 13.97
CA LEU A 32 10.16 0.71 14.31
C LEU A 32 11.69 0.56 14.50
N GLY A 33 12.49 1.30 13.75
CA GLY A 33 13.94 1.40 13.95
C GLY A 33 14.30 2.07 15.27
N GLU A 34 13.62 3.16 15.65
CA GLU A 34 13.80 3.78 16.96
C GLU A 34 13.41 2.85 18.10
N ALA A 35 12.31 2.09 17.94
CA ALA A 35 11.89 1.08 18.91
C ALA A 35 12.93 -0.03 19.06
N TYR A 36 13.55 -0.49 17.96
CA TYR A 36 14.62 -1.49 18.00
C TYR A 36 15.80 -1.06 18.89
N GLU A 37 16.23 0.19 18.77
CA GLU A 37 17.36 0.74 19.54
C GLU A 37 17.06 0.91 21.03
N GLN A 38 15.78 1.15 21.38
CA GLN A 38 15.36 1.40 22.76
C GLN A 38 14.91 0.14 23.50
N GLU A 39 14.54 -0.92 22.78
CA GLU A 39 13.96 -2.14 23.36
C GLU A 39 14.95 -2.90 24.26
N GLN A 40 14.50 -3.19 25.48
CA GLN A 40 15.31 -3.83 26.52
C GLN A 40 15.15 -5.35 26.52
N SER A 41 13.98 -5.86 26.11
CA SER A 41 13.70 -7.28 26.02
C SER A 41 14.41 -7.89 24.80
N PRO A 42 15.34 -8.84 24.99
CA PRO A 42 16.06 -9.44 23.86
C PRO A 42 15.13 -10.08 22.84
N ALA A 43 14.09 -10.80 23.30
CA ALA A 43 13.12 -11.44 22.42
C ALA A 43 12.28 -10.45 21.63
N ALA A 44 11.89 -9.32 22.23
CA ALA A 44 11.13 -8.28 21.54
C ALA A 44 12.00 -7.54 20.52
N ARG A 45 13.26 -7.24 20.89
CA ARG A 45 14.23 -6.62 19.98
C ARG A 45 14.51 -7.50 18.76
N ASP A 46 14.64 -8.81 18.96
CA ASP A 46 14.82 -9.77 17.87
C ASP A 46 13.58 -9.84 16.96
N ALA A 47 12.38 -9.79 17.53
CA ALA A 47 11.14 -9.73 16.75
C ALA A 47 11.09 -8.45 15.89
N ILE A 48 11.46 -7.30 16.43
CA ILE A 48 11.55 -6.04 15.67
C ILE A 48 12.56 -6.16 14.52
N ALA A 49 13.74 -6.72 14.77
CA ALA A 49 14.73 -6.97 13.73
C ALA A 49 14.21 -7.86 12.61
N GLN A 50 13.41 -8.88 12.92
CA GLN A 50 12.76 -9.72 11.91
C GLN A 50 11.78 -8.93 11.05
N ILE A 51 10.96 -8.06 11.64
CA ILE A 51 10.01 -7.21 10.90
C ILE A 51 10.76 -6.25 9.96
N LEU A 52 11.82 -5.59 10.44
CA LEU A 52 12.65 -4.70 9.63
C LEU A 52 13.33 -5.45 8.48
N THR A 53 13.86 -6.64 8.76
CA THR A 53 14.48 -7.50 7.74
C THR A 53 13.46 -7.93 6.68
N ASN A 54 12.28 -8.39 7.11
CA ASN A 54 11.19 -8.76 6.22
C ASN A 54 10.79 -7.57 5.32
N SER A 55 10.64 -6.39 5.91
CA SER A 55 10.31 -5.16 5.16
C SER A 55 11.29 -4.88 4.03
N ARG A 56 12.60 -5.02 4.29
CA ARG A 56 13.65 -4.87 3.26
C ARG A 56 13.55 -5.94 2.18
N LEU A 57 13.40 -7.20 2.57
CA LEU A 57 13.32 -8.32 1.63
C LEU A 57 12.09 -8.23 0.72
N CYS A 58 10.95 -7.79 1.25
CA CYS A 58 9.72 -7.56 0.49
C CYS A 58 9.87 -6.42 -0.52
N ALA A 59 10.47 -5.30 -0.09
CA ALA A 59 10.76 -4.16 -0.96
C ALA A 59 11.72 -4.50 -2.12
N GLU A 60 12.81 -5.22 -1.83
CA GLU A 60 13.79 -5.66 -2.85
C GLU A 60 13.21 -6.76 -3.75
N GLY A 61 12.47 -7.71 -3.17
CA GLY A 61 11.96 -8.88 -3.87
C GLY A 61 10.60 -8.67 -4.56
N ARG A 62 9.95 -7.51 -4.34
CA ARG A 62 8.57 -7.24 -4.77
C ARG A 62 7.61 -8.36 -4.35
N ARG A 63 7.69 -8.74 -3.07
CA ARG A 63 6.85 -9.79 -2.47
C ARG A 63 5.95 -9.19 -1.40
N PRO A 64 4.72 -9.68 -1.25
CA PRO A 64 3.84 -9.23 -0.17
C PRO A 64 4.54 -9.29 1.19
N ILE A 65 4.39 -8.23 1.98
CA ILE A 65 4.93 -8.10 3.34
C ILE A 65 4.35 -9.17 4.27
N CYS A 66 3.09 -9.52 4.07
CA CYS A 66 2.34 -10.49 4.87
C CYS A 66 1.71 -11.55 3.96
N GLN A 67 1.48 -12.74 4.51
CA GLN A 67 0.72 -13.80 3.85
C GLN A 67 -0.75 -13.43 3.65
N ASP A 68 -1.30 -12.64 4.57
CA ASP A 68 -2.62 -12.03 4.42
C ASP A 68 -2.47 -10.63 3.82
N THR A 69 -2.88 -10.47 2.57
CA THR A 69 -2.83 -9.19 1.85
C THR A 69 -4.00 -8.26 2.19
N GLY A 70 -4.92 -8.70 3.06
CA GLY A 70 -6.04 -7.92 3.54
C GLY A 70 -7.17 -7.76 2.51
N VAL A 71 -8.03 -6.78 2.80
CA VAL A 71 -9.19 -6.40 1.98
C VAL A 71 -9.04 -4.95 1.52
N VAL A 72 -9.25 -4.72 0.24
CA VAL A 72 -9.16 -3.39 -0.36
C VAL A 72 -10.37 -2.55 0.05
N ASN A 73 -10.11 -1.40 0.66
CA ASN A 73 -11.13 -0.41 1.00
C ASN A 73 -10.83 0.88 0.26
N VAL A 74 -11.73 1.29 -0.63
CA VAL A 74 -11.52 2.46 -1.50
C VAL A 74 -12.40 3.62 -1.04
N PHE A 75 -11.77 4.76 -0.73
CA PHE A 75 -12.45 6.01 -0.44
C PHE A 75 -12.15 7.02 -1.55
N LEU A 76 -13.17 7.41 -2.30
CA LEU A 76 -13.02 8.35 -3.40
C LEU A 76 -13.57 9.73 -3.02
N LYS A 77 -12.76 10.76 -3.26
CA LYS A 77 -13.19 12.16 -3.23
C LYS A 77 -13.15 12.71 -4.65
N VAL A 78 -14.32 12.81 -5.28
CA VAL A 78 -14.45 13.23 -6.68
C VAL A 78 -14.80 14.71 -6.73
N GLY A 79 -14.02 15.49 -7.50
CA GLY A 79 -14.31 16.90 -7.76
C GLY A 79 -15.49 17.07 -8.72
N LEU A 80 -16.27 18.14 -8.56
CA LEU A 80 -17.47 18.40 -9.37
C LEU A 80 -17.19 18.49 -10.89
N GLU A 81 -16.00 18.96 -11.27
CA GLU A 81 -15.58 19.16 -12.68
C GLU A 81 -14.84 17.95 -13.27
N VAL A 82 -14.79 16.83 -12.54
CA VAL A 82 -14.20 15.57 -13.00
C VAL A 82 -15.25 14.77 -13.74
N ARG A 83 -14.91 14.27 -14.92
CA ARG A 83 -15.69 13.26 -15.63
C ARG A 83 -14.86 12.00 -15.82
N PHE A 84 -15.44 10.85 -15.53
CA PHE A 84 -14.83 9.58 -15.87
C PHE A 84 -15.37 9.11 -17.23
N ALA A 85 -14.45 8.78 -18.14
CA ALA A 85 -14.78 8.12 -19.40
C ALA A 85 -14.76 6.61 -19.18
N LEU A 86 -15.84 6.07 -18.61
CA LEU A 86 -15.98 4.65 -18.26
C LEU A 86 -16.87 3.92 -19.27
N SER A 87 -16.58 2.64 -19.50
CA SER A 87 -17.47 1.74 -20.22
C SER A 87 -18.57 1.15 -19.33
N GLY A 88 -18.33 1.10 -18.00
CA GLY A 88 -19.27 0.62 -16.98
C GLY A 88 -19.50 1.61 -15.83
N SER A 89 -19.83 1.08 -14.65
CA SER A 89 -19.96 1.91 -13.45
C SER A 89 -18.58 2.26 -12.87
N LEU A 90 -18.54 3.32 -12.04
CA LEU A 90 -17.32 3.66 -11.30
C LEU A 90 -16.90 2.51 -10.36
N GLU A 91 -17.85 1.79 -9.80
CA GLU A 91 -17.58 0.63 -8.95
C GLU A 91 -16.95 -0.52 -9.74
N ASP A 92 -17.43 -0.81 -10.95
CA ASP A 92 -16.83 -1.83 -11.81
C ASP A 92 -15.37 -1.46 -12.14
N ALA A 93 -15.12 -0.20 -12.49
CA ALA A 93 -13.78 0.28 -12.79
C ALA A 93 -12.85 0.28 -11.56
N VAL A 94 -13.38 0.42 -10.34
CA VAL A 94 -12.61 0.30 -9.10
C VAL A 94 -12.25 -1.15 -8.77
N ASN A 95 -13.10 -2.10 -9.15
CA ASN A 95 -12.95 -3.53 -8.87
C ASN A 95 -12.28 -4.34 -10.00
N ALA A 96 -11.94 -3.69 -11.11
CA ALA A 96 -11.28 -4.29 -12.27
C ALA A 96 -9.78 -4.50 -12.04
#